data_AF-A0A9D2A9I4-F1
#
_entry.id   AF-A0A9D2A9I4-F1
#
_cell.length_a   1.000
_cell.length_b   1.000
_cell.length_c   1.000
_cell.angle_alpha   90.00
_cell.angle_beta   90.00
_cell.angle_gamma   90.00
#
_symmetry.space_group_name_H-M   'P 1'
#
loop_
_entity.id
_entity.type
_entity.pdbx_description
1 polymer ?
#
loop_
_entity_poly.entity_id
_entity_poly.type
_entity_poly.pdbx_seq_one_letter_code
_entity_poly.pdbx_strand_id
1 'polypeptide(L)'
;WWPAAAAAGLGVAGYWFAVEVVIPHFSPAGEFGYWEFTALGSSAGAAMVFLVTQPWNALIVLFDDPIKVGLWALHFLPLWLLPLISRYAVLGAPVLLSRLFNDRENVWSTVYQYDAILAPIFILAALEVLHRLTRRAGSSATQRMPRRSPRWGSGSRSRVDADADVAARTWLTPSTRHTLAVALPSSVLVTAVAGSLLFPQVFPFQRTLTGQNWTMSERALAHERAVEMIPDGVCVEAADTAVPHLVQRTRVGLLGTTDVDRVSWTIIDDRVEELGGSDPLTPPEALDRAAELGFEVRSADDEGLWVLHRELPDELADQPQCGEYLSR
;
A
#
# COMPACT_ATOMS: atom_id res chain seq x y z
N TRP A 1 14.06 26.91 10.79
CA TRP A 1 13.95 25.73 11.68
C TRP A 1 12.75 25.80 12.61
N TRP A 2 12.43 26.94 13.23
CA TRP A 2 11.24 27.07 14.09
C TRP A 2 9.93 26.55 13.46
N PRO A 3 9.56 26.90 12.20
CA PRO A 3 8.35 26.36 11.59
C PRO A 3 8.36 24.83 11.44
N ALA A 4 9.53 24.24 11.17
CA ALA A 4 9.69 22.80 11.05
C ALA A 4 9.57 22.10 12.42
N ALA A 5 10.17 22.68 13.47
CA ALA A 5 10.04 22.17 14.83
C ALA A 5 8.60 22.27 15.34
N ALA A 6 7.93 23.39 15.08
CA ALA A 6 6.52 23.58 15.42
C ALA A 6 5.62 22.57 14.68
N ALA A 7 5.83 22.36 13.38
CA ALA A 7 5.08 21.37 12.60
C ALA A 7 5.31 19.95 13.12
N ALA A 8 6.55 19.58 13.43
CA ALA A 8 6.86 18.27 14.01
C ALA A 8 6.19 18.08 15.39
N GLY A 9 6.29 19.08 16.27
CA GLY A 9 5.68 19.05 17.59
C GLY A 9 4.15 18.95 17.53
N LEU A 10 3.50 19.73 16.66
CA LEU A 10 2.07 19.66 16.43
C LEU A 10 1.65 18.31 15.83
N GLY A 11 2.45 17.73 14.93
CA GLY A 11 2.20 16.41 14.36
C GLY A 11 2.23 15.31 15.42
N VAL A 12 3.26 15.29 16.28
CA VAL A 12 3.38 14.31 17.38
C VAL A 12 2.25 14.49 18.40
N ALA A 13 1.97 15.74 18.82
CA ALA A 13 0.89 16.02 19.76
C ALA A 13 -0.49 15.68 19.18
N GLY A 14 -0.71 15.97 17.90
CA GLY A 14 -1.93 15.62 17.18
C GLY A 14 -2.12 14.12 17.05
N TYR A 15 -1.06 13.37 16.72
CA TYR A 15 -1.08 11.90 16.70
C TYR A 15 -1.43 11.32 18.07
N TRP A 16 -0.74 11.76 19.12
CA TRP A 16 -1.01 11.32 20.49
C TRP A 16 -2.46 11.62 20.90
N PHE A 17 -2.94 12.85 20.66
CA PHE A 17 -4.32 13.22 20.97
C PHE A 17 -5.34 12.39 20.19
N ALA A 18 -5.07 12.10 18.91
CA ALA A 18 -5.96 11.26 18.12
C ALA A 18 -6.04 9.82 18.65
N VAL A 19 -4.89 9.21 18.95
CA VAL A 19 -4.80 7.79 19.35
C VAL A 19 -5.23 7.56 20.80
N GLU A 20 -4.92 8.48 21.72
CA GLU A 20 -5.15 8.29 23.15
C GLU A 20 -6.44 8.95 23.65
N VAL A 21 -7.00 9.91 22.90
CA VAL A 21 -8.20 10.65 23.34
C VAL A 21 -9.35 10.49 22.35
N VAL A 22 -9.14 10.87 21.08
CA VAL A 22 -10.25 10.93 20.10
C VAL A 22 -10.77 9.54 19.76
N ILE A 23 -9.90 8.61 19.34
CA ILE A 23 -10.32 7.27 18.92
C ILE A 23 -10.92 6.49 20.11
N PRO A 24 -10.28 6.41 21.29
CA PRO A 24 -10.85 5.72 22.44
C PRO A 24 -12.20 6.28 22.89
N HIS A 25 -12.43 7.60 22.75
CA HIS A 25 -13.71 8.21 23.10
C HIS A 25 -14.90 7.68 22.28
N PHE A 26 -14.67 7.33 21.01
CA PHE A 26 -15.70 6.76 20.13
C PHE A 26 -15.68 5.23 20.06
N SER A 27 -14.65 4.60 20.62
CA SER A 27 -14.53 3.15 20.70
C SER A 27 -15.45 2.60 21.79
N PRO A 28 -16.31 1.60 21.50
CA PRO A 28 -17.11 0.93 22.53
C PRO A 28 -16.25 0.30 23.64
N ALA A 29 -15.03 -0.13 23.31
CA ALA A 29 -14.08 -0.72 24.25
C ALA A 29 -13.33 0.34 25.08
N GLY A 30 -13.43 1.63 24.73
CA GLY A 30 -12.71 2.71 25.41
C GLY A 30 -11.20 2.69 25.19
N GLU A 31 -10.73 1.93 24.19
CA GLU A 31 -9.30 1.77 23.86
C GLU A 31 -9.05 1.82 22.35
N PHE A 32 -7.78 2.04 21.98
CA PHE A 32 -7.30 1.98 20.61
C PHE A 32 -6.98 0.53 20.23
N GLY A 33 -7.86 -0.09 19.42
CA GLY A 33 -7.76 -1.51 19.06
C GLY A 33 -6.85 -1.86 17.86
N TYR A 34 -6.14 -0.89 17.26
CA TYR A 34 -5.37 -1.10 16.01
C TYR A 34 -3.85 -1.21 16.22
N TRP A 35 -3.41 -1.78 17.36
CA TRP A 35 -1.99 -2.04 17.59
C TRP A 35 -1.56 -3.36 16.92
N GLU A 36 -0.97 -3.26 15.74
CA GLU A 36 -0.59 -4.41 14.88
C GLU A 36 0.92 -4.42 14.60
N PHE A 37 1.73 -4.24 15.64
CA PHE A 37 3.19 -4.19 15.58
C PHE A 37 3.81 -5.08 16.67
N THR A 38 3.24 -6.26 16.88
CA THR A 38 3.58 -7.14 18.00
C THR A 38 5.03 -7.62 17.96
N ALA A 39 5.62 -7.73 16.76
CA ALA A 39 7.06 -7.98 16.60
C ALA A 39 7.96 -6.92 17.24
N LEU A 40 7.48 -5.68 17.40
CA LEU A 40 8.20 -4.58 18.04
C LEU A 40 7.85 -4.43 19.53
N GLY A 41 6.70 -4.96 19.97
CA GLY A 41 6.26 -4.95 21.36
C GLY A 41 4.74 -4.77 21.50
N SER A 42 4.26 -4.74 22.73
CA SER A 42 2.82 -4.67 23.05
C SER A 42 2.21 -3.26 22.97
N SER A 43 3.02 -2.23 22.70
CA SER A 43 2.56 -0.83 22.64
C SER A 43 3.56 0.05 21.88
N ALA A 44 3.13 1.26 21.51
CA ALA A 44 4.00 2.26 20.86
C ALA A 44 5.26 2.57 21.68
N GLY A 45 5.13 2.66 23.01
CA GLY A 45 6.26 2.86 23.90
C GLY A 45 7.24 1.69 23.88
N ALA A 46 6.73 0.46 23.94
CA ALA A 46 7.55 -0.75 23.87
C ALA A 46 8.28 -0.86 22.52
N ALA A 47 7.60 -0.56 21.41
CA ALA A 47 8.19 -0.52 20.08
C ALA A 47 9.35 0.49 19.97
N MET A 48 9.18 1.68 20.53
CA MET A 48 10.27 2.68 20.56
C MET A 48 11.48 2.20 21.36
N VAL A 49 11.27 1.54 22.50
CA VAL A 49 12.35 0.93 23.29
C VAL A 49 13.03 -0.19 22.49
N PHE A 50 12.26 -1.04 21.80
CA PHE A 50 12.79 -2.12 20.98
C PHE A 50 13.65 -1.60 19.83
N LEU A 51 13.18 -0.59 19.09
CA LEU A 51 13.92 0.02 17.98
C LEU A 51 15.28 0.60 18.42
N VAL A 52 15.36 1.14 19.64
CA VAL A 52 16.59 1.73 20.19
C VAL A 52 17.52 0.67 20.79
N THR A 53 16.97 -0.31 21.51
CA THR A 53 17.76 -1.30 22.27
C THR A 53 18.12 -2.54 21.46
N GLN A 54 17.35 -2.86 20.42
CA GLN A 54 17.51 -4.06 19.59
C GLN A 54 17.46 -3.73 18.07
N PRO A 55 18.31 -2.83 17.56
CA PRO A 55 18.22 -2.36 16.17
C PRO A 55 18.45 -3.47 15.14
N TRP A 56 19.26 -4.50 15.45
CA TRP A 56 19.45 -5.64 14.55
C TRP A 56 18.24 -6.57 14.49
N ASN A 57 17.54 -6.77 15.59
CA ASN A 57 16.29 -7.55 15.56
C ASN A 57 15.22 -6.78 14.79
N ALA A 58 15.13 -5.46 14.96
CA ALA A 58 14.25 -4.63 14.12
C ALA A 58 14.60 -4.72 12.63
N LEU A 59 15.89 -4.75 12.26
CA LEU A 59 16.26 -4.96 10.85
C LEU A 59 15.81 -6.33 10.33
N ILE A 60 15.88 -7.38 11.13
CA ILE A 60 15.42 -8.72 10.72
C ILE A 60 13.92 -8.70 10.38
N VAL A 61 13.09 -8.03 11.20
CA VAL A 61 11.64 -7.91 10.96
C VAL A 61 11.30 -7.25 9.61
N LEU A 62 12.20 -6.44 9.05
CA LEU A 62 11.98 -5.81 7.73
C LEU A 62 12.18 -6.76 6.54
N PHE A 63 12.73 -7.96 6.76
CA PHE A 63 13.11 -8.94 5.73
C PHE A 63 12.81 -10.40 6.12
N ASP A 64 12.05 -10.62 7.19
CA ASP A 64 11.73 -11.93 7.75
C ASP A 64 10.81 -12.78 6.85
N ASP A 65 10.12 -12.13 5.92
CA ASP A 65 9.21 -12.76 4.96
C ASP A 65 9.65 -12.57 3.49
N PRO A 66 9.57 -13.62 2.62
CA PRO A 66 9.87 -13.50 1.19
C PRO A 66 9.08 -12.42 0.44
N ILE A 67 7.82 -12.16 0.82
CA ILE A 67 6.98 -11.12 0.22
C ILE A 67 7.51 -9.73 0.59
N LYS A 68 7.96 -9.51 1.83
CA LYS A 68 8.63 -8.26 2.23
C LYS A 68 9.89 -8.02 1.39
N VAL A 69 10.70 -9.06 1.17
CA VAL A 69 11.88 -8.99 0.27
C VAL A 69 11.45 -8.66 -1.16
N GLY A 70 10.38 -9.30 -1.65
CA GLY A 70 9.77 -9.00 -2.94
C GLY A 70 9.30 -7.54 -3.06
N LEU A 71 8.70 -7.00 -2.00
CA LEU A 71 8.25 -5.60 -1.93
C LEU A 71 9.42 -4.63 -2.05
N TRP A 72 10.53 -4.88 -1.32
CA TRP A 72 11.76 -4.09 -1.47
C TRP A 72 12.28 -4.13 -2.91
N ALA A 73 12.31 -5.32 -3.51
CA ALA A 73 12.76 -5.53 -4.87
C ALA A 73 11.89 -4.75 -5.88
N LEU A 74 10.56 -4.81 -5.75
CA LEU A 74 9.62 -4.12 -6.64
C LEU A 74 9.72 -2.60 -6.55
N HIS A 75 10.03 -2.03 -5.38
CA HIS A 75 10.21 -0.59 -5.23
C HIS A 75 11.51 -0.06 -5.84
N PHE A 76 12.59 -0.86 -5.81
CA PHE A 76 13.91 -0.34 -6.13
C PHE A 76 14.55 -0.94 -7.39
N LEU A 77 14.36 -2.22 -7.70
CA LEU A 77 14.97 -2.83 -8.88
C LEU A 77 14.46 -2.22 -10.21
N PRO A 78 13.15 -1.99 -10.42
CA PRO A 78 12.67 -1.33 -11.64
C PRO A 78 13.24 0.08 -11.81
N LEU A 79 13.63 0.72 -10.72
CA LEU A 79 14.21 2.07 -10.68
C LEU A 79 15.74 2.05 -10.54
N TRP A 80 16.39 0.91 -10.83
CA TRP A 80 17.85 0.75 -10.83
C TRP A 80 18.52 1.11 -9.50
N LEU A 81 17.81 0.93 -8.39
CA LEU A 81 18.24 1.33 -7.03
C LEU A 81 18.53 2.84 -6.89
N LEU A 82 18.21 3.66 -7.89
CA LEU A 82 18.43 5.11 -7.88
C LEU A 82 17.74 5.81 -6.71
N PRO A 83 16.53 5.43 -6.26
CA PRO A 83 15.90 6.07 -5.10
C PRO A 83 16.78 6.04 -3.85
N LEU A 84 17.55 4.97 -3.63
CA LEU A 84 18.40 4.80 -2.44
C LEU A 84 19.53 5.84 -2.35
N ILE A 85 19.90 6.46 -3.48
CA ILE A 85 20.91 7.52 -3.53
C ILE A 85 20.28 8.89 -3.22
N SER A 86 18.97 9.02 -3.38
CA SER A 86 18.26 10.29 -3.21
C SER A 86 17.90 10.55 -1.75
N ARG A 87 18.19 11.78 -1.28
CA ARG A 87 17.67 12.26 0.02
C ARG A 87 16.14 12.26 0.10
N TYR A 88 15.45 12.28 -1.04
CA TYR A 88 13.99 12.31 -1.07
C TYR A 88 13.37 10.94 -0.76
N ALA A 89 14.12 9.84 -0.85
CA ALA A 89 13.62 8.53 -0.44
C ALA A 89 13.26 8.49 1.06
N VAL A 90 13.87 9.35 1.89
CA VAL A 90 13.52 9.51 3.31
C VAL A 90 12.06 9.90 3.51
N LEU A 91 11.44 10.59 2.54
CA LEU A 91 10.02 10.95 2.62
C LEU A 91 9.09 9.72 2.56
N GLY A 92 9.51 8.66 1.86
CA GLY A 92 8.76 7.40 1.77
C GLY A 92 9.07 6.43 2.91
N ALA A 93 10.16 6.63 3.64
CA ALA A 93 10.62 5.71 4.68
C ALA A 93 9.58 5.48 5.78
N PRO A 94 8.91 6.50 6.36
CA PRO A 94 7.92 6.25 7.41
C PRO A 94 6.80 5.32 6.96
N VAL A 95 6.29 5.51 5.74
CA VAL A 95 5.20 4.70 5.17
C VAL A 95 5.67 3.28 4.83
N LEU A 96 6.84 3.14 4.22
CA LEU A 96 7.35 1.82 3.86
C LEU A 96 7.72 0.99 5.11
N LEU A 97 8.40 1.61 6.08
CA LEU A 97 8.81 0.94 7.30
C LEU A 97 7.60 0.59 8.18
N SER A 98 6.62 1.48 8.32
CA SER A 98 5.41 1.16 9.09
C SER A 98 4.64 -0.01 8.47
N ARG A 99 4.68 -0.18 7.15
CA ARG A 99 4.06 -1.35 6.50
C ARG A 99 4.84 -2.62 6.81
N LEU A 100 6.16 -2.61 6.60
CA LEU A 100 7.02 -3.79 6.81
C LEU A 100 7.10 -4.26 8.27
N PHE A 101 6.89 -3.37 9.22
CA PHE A 101 6.81 -3.70 10.65
C PHE A 101 5.42 -4.16 11.11
N ASN A 102 4.39 -4.01 10.28
CA ASN A 102 3.03 -4.37 10.65
C ASN A 102 2.82 -5.88 10.53
N ASP A 103 2.02 -6.42 11.46
CA ASP A 103 1.73 -7.85 11.55
C ASP A 103 0.88 -8.35 10.37
N ARG A 104 0.11 -7.47 9.72
CA ARG A 104 -0.82 -7.86 8.66
C ARG A 104 -0.15 -7.91 7.30
N GLU A 105 -0.27 -9.06 6.66
CA GLU A 105 0.18 -9.27 5.29
C GLU A 105 -0.46 -8.30 4.30
N ASN A 106 -1.73 -7.96 4.48
CA ASN A 106 -2.44 -7.10 3.53
C ASN A 106 -1.80 -5.72 3.34
N VAL A 107 -1.09 -5.18 4.34
CA VAL A 107 -0.42 -3.88 4.18
C VAL A 107 0.93 -3.99 3.49
N TRP A 108 1.61 -5.14 3.47
CA TRP A 108 2.90 -5.29 2.78
C TRP A 108 2.88 -6.27 1.60
N SER A 109 1.74 -6.89 1.33
CA SER A 109 1.44 -7.59 0.07
C SER A 109 1.34 -6.60 -1.11
N THR A 110 1.62 -7.10 -2.30
CA THR A 110 1.73 -6.33 -3.55
C THR A 110 0.41 -6.24 -4.32
N VAL A 111 -0.64 -6.90 -3.82
CA VAL A 111 -1.96 -6.94 -4.45
C VAL A 111 -2.83 -5.75 -4.03
N TYR A 112 -2.53 -5.14 -2.89
CA TYR A 112 -3.28 -4.02 -2.33
C TYR A 112 -2.70 -2.65 -2.70
N GLN A 113 -3.55 -1.62 -2.65
CA GLN A 113 -3.29 -0.25 -3.10
C GLN A 113 -2.25 0.54 -2.29
N TYR A 114 -1.66 -0.03 -1.24
CA TYR A 114 -0.79 0.69 -0.30
C TYR A 114 0.50 1.22 -0.94
N ASP A 115 0.95 0.63 -2.05
CA ASP A 115 2.11 1.10 -2.81
C ASP A 115 1.86 2.40 -3.59
N ALA A 116 0.58 2.78 -3.81
CA ALA A 116 0.23 3.98 -4.58
C ALA A 116 0.81 5.27 -3.99
N ILE A 117 0.99 5.32 -2.66
CA ILE A 117 1.57 6.47 -1.95
C ILE A 117 3.09 6.54 -2.16
N LEU A 118 3.78 5.39 -2.19
CA LEU A 118 5.24 5.29 -2.30
C LEU A 118 5.73 5.52 -3.74
N ALA A 119 4.94 5.08 -4.73
CA ALA A 119 5.29 5.16 -6.14
C ALA A 119 5.76 6.57 -6.60
N PRO A 120 5.00 7.66 -6.41
CA PRO A 120 5.45 8.99 -6.85
C PRO A 120 6.72 9.45 -6.12
N ILE A 121 6.89 9.10 -4.85
CA ILE A 121 8.06 9.47 -4.05
C ILE A 121 9.32 8.83 -4.64
N PHE A 122 9.30 7.52 -4.87
CA PHE A 122 10.48 6.81 -5.36
C PHE A 122 10.76 7.07 -6.84
N ILE A 123 9.73 7.26 -7.68
CA ILE A 123 9.92 7.68 -9.07
C ILE A 123 10.61 9.05 -9.13
N LEU A 124 10.13 10.05 -8.37
CA LEU A 124 10.75 11.37 -8.32
C LEU A 124 12.16 11.33 -7.72
N ALA A 125 12.39 10.48 -6.72
CA ALA A 125 13.71 10.24 -6.14
C ALA A 125 14.69 9.67 -7.18
N ALA A 126 14.26 8.70 -8.00
CA ALA A 126 15.06 8.13 -9.08
C ALA A 126 15.37 9.15 -10.17
N LEU A 127 14.36 9.92 -10.62
CA LEU A 127 14.51 10.96 -11.64
C LEU A 127 15.47 12.07 -11.19
N GLU A 128 15.42 12.47 -9.93
CA GLU A 128 16.37 13.45 -9.37
C GLU A 128 17.82 12.94 -9.42
N VAL A 129 18.05 11.67 -9.07
CA VAL A 129 19.40 11.08 -9.12
C VAL A 129 19.87 10.98 -10.56
N LEU A 130 19.01 10.52 -11.47
CA LEU A 130 19.31 10.47 -12.90
C LEU A 130 19.66 11.86 -13.46
N HIS A 131 18.88 12.89 -13.10
CA HIS A 131 19.15 14.28 -13.49
C HIS A 131 20.50 14.78 -12.98
N ARG A 132 20.90 14.42 -11.75
CA ARG A 132 22.22 14.77 -11.21
C ARG A 132 23.35 14.08 -11.96
N LEU A 133 23.18 12.80 -12.30
CA LEU A 133 24.16 12.02 -13.06
C LEU A 133 24.37 12.58 -14.48
N THR A 134 23.31 13.09 -15.10
CA THR A 134 23.33 13.64 -16.47
C THR A 134 23.72 15.13 -16.53
N ARG A 135 23.37 15.96 -15.54
CA ARG A 135 23.71 17.40 -15.51
C ARG A 135 25.10 17.74 -15.03
N ARG A 136 25.61 17.06 -13.99
CA ARG A 136 27.03 17.21 -13.57
C ARG A 136 27.99 16.86 -14.71
N ALA A 137 27.44 16.20 -15.73
CA ALA A 137 28.11 15.72 -16.89
C ALA A 137 28.20 16.73 -18.07
N GLY A 138 27.28 17.71 -18.17
CA GLY A 138 27.23 18.70 -19.26
C GLY A 138 27.97 20.01 -18.97
N SER A 139 28.16 20.35 -17.69
CA SER A 139 28.84 21.59 -17.26
C SER A 139 30.34 21.62 -17.56
N SER A 140 30.97 20.48 -17.86
CA SER A 140 32.40 20.42 -18.22
C SER A 140 32.67 20.70 -19.71
N ALA A 141 31.66 20.63 -20.58
CA ALA A 141 31.84 20.81 -22.04
C ALA A 141 31.63 22.25 -22.51
N THR A 142 30.85 23.06 -21.78
CA THR A 142 30.45 24.40 -22.23
C THR A 142 31.29 25.55 -21.65
N GLN A 143 32.29 25.26 -20.81
CA GLN A 143 33.22 26.27 -20.26
C GLN A 143 34.57 26.36 -21.00
N ARG A 144 34.60 25.96 -22.27
CA ARG A 144 35.76 26.12 -23.16
C ARG A 144 35.50 27.12 -24.29
N MET A 145 34.90 28.26 -23.97
CA MET A 145 35.15 29.47 -24.77
C MET A 145 36.26 30.27 -24.08
N PRO A 146 37.47 30.35 -24.64
CA PRO A 146 38.45 31.29 -24.14
C PRO A 146 37.90 32.70 -24.41
N ARG A 147 37.41 33.38 -23.36
CA ARG A 147 37.27 34.84 -23.42
C ARG A 147 38.67 35.36 -23.71
N ARG A 148 38.90 35.80 -24.96
CA ARG A 148 40.06 36.62 -25.34
C ARG A 148 39.99 37.91 -24.52
N SER A 149 40.59 37.91 -23.34
CA SER A 149 40.91 39.14 -22.63
C SER A 149 42.12 39.79 -23.29
N PRO A 150 42.11 41.11 -23.58
CA PRO A 150 43.31 41.82 -23.98
C PRO A 150 44.35 41.73 -22.85
N ARG A 151 45.54 41.31 -23.24
CA ARG A 151 46.69 40.98 -22.41
C ARG A 151 47.37 42.26 -21.91
N TRP A 152 47.37 42.53 -20.60
CA TRP A 152 48.39 43.35 -19.92
C TRP A 152 48.54 42.91 -18.45
N GLY A 153 49.77 42.68 -18.00
CA GLY A 153 50.14 42.61 -16.57
C GLY A 153 50.60 41.25 -16.05
N SER A 154 51.90 41.15 -15.75
CA SER A 154 52.55 40.05 -15.04
C SER A 154 52.08 39.94 -13.59
N GLY A 155 51.57 38.77 -13.18
CA GLY A 155 51.22 38.49 -11.80
C GLY A 155 50.98 37.00 -11.58
N SER A 156 51.98 36.35 -11.00
CA SER A 156 52.02 34.93 -10.63
C SER A 156 50.99 34.59 -9.54
N ARG A 157 50.05 33.68 -9.85
CA ARG A 157 49.60 32.56 -9.00
C ARG A 157 48.65 31.67 -9.81
N SER A 158 49.05 30.41 -9.98
CA SER A 158 48.33 29.37 -10.72
C SER A 158 46.93 29.14 -10.10
N ARG A 159 45.91 29.68 -10.75
CA ARG A 159 44.50 29.37 -10.51
C ARG A 159 44.04 28.11 -11.28
N VAL A 160 44.97 27.45 -11.97
CA VAL A 160 44.73 26.30 -12.86
C VAL A 160 44.51 25.00 -12.08
N ASP A 161 45.01 24.91 -10.85
CA ASP A 161 44.95 23.66 -10.08
C ASP A 161 43.58 23.46 -9.37
N ALA A 162 42.84 24.54 -9.09
CA ALA A 162 41.54 24.45 -8.39
C ALA A 162 40.38 23.97 -9.28
N ASP A 163 40.41 24.26 -10.58
CA ASP A 163 39.36 23.85 -11.53
C ASP A 163 39.57 22.42 -12.05
N ALA A 164 40.82 21.93 -12.04
CA ALA A 164 41.15 20.54 -12.33
C ALA A 164 40.55 19.58 -11.29
N ASP A 165 40.56 19.98 -10.01
CA ASP A 165 40.01 19.20 -8.89
C ASP A 165 38.47 19.10 -8.89
N VAL A 166 37.75 20.04 -9.52
CA VAL A 166 36.28 19.97 -9.62
C VAL A 166 35.85 19.11 -10.83
N ALA A 167 36.58 19.20 -11.95
CA ALA A 167 36.34 18.35 -13.13
C ALA A 167 36.71 16.87 -12.87
N ALA A 168 37.71 16.61 -12.02
CA ALA A 168 38.16 15.27 -11.63
C ALA A 168 37.15 14.48 -10.77
N ARG A 169 36.05 15.09 -10.31
CA ARG A 169 35.08 14.43 -9.41
C ARG A 169 34.01 13.58 -10.12
N THR A 170 34.13 13.35 -11.43
CA THR A 170 33.17 12.50 -12.16
C THR A 170 33.87 11.49 -13.07
N TRP A 171 33.78 10.22 -12.69
CA TRP A 171 34.46 9.08 -13.30
C TRP A 171 33.93 8.63 -14.68
N LEU A 172 32.94 9.32 -15.27
CA LEU A 172 32.25 8.89 -16.49
C LEU A 172 32.61 9.76 -17.69
N THR A 173 32.78 9.15 -18.88
CA THR A 173 33.03 9.86 -20.15
C THR A 173 31.74 10.49 -20.72
N PRO A 174 31.84 11.53 -21.58
CA PRO A 174 30.70 12.20 -22.23
C PRO A 174 29.74 11.27 -22.99
N SER A 175 30.27 10.28 -23.71
CA SER A 175 29.46 9.30 -24.45
C SER A 175 28.64 8.42 -23.50
N THR A 176 29.27 7.88 -22.46
CA THR A 176 28.61 7.06 -21.45
C THR A 176 27.49 7.82 -20.74
N ARG A 177 27.66 9.13 -20.52
CA ARG A 177 26.64 9.99 -19.91
C ARG A 177 25.39 10.14 -20.78
N HIS A 178 25.56 10.39 -22.09
CA HIS A 178 24.43 10.47 -23.02
C HIS A 178 23.72 9.13 -23.14
N THR A 179 24.47 8.03 -23.23
CA THR A 179 23.89 6.68 -23.26
C THR A 179 23.07 6.42 -22.00
N LEU A 180 23.58 6.74 -20.81
CA LEU A 180 22.84 6.56 -19.55
C LEU A 180 21.59 7.46 -19.47
N ALA A 181 21.67 8.70 -19.96
CA ALA A 181 20.56 9.65 -19.96
C ALA A 181 19.34 9.15 -20.76
N VAL A 182 19.58 8.35 -21.81
CA VAL A 182 18.53 7.80 -22.67
C VAL A 182 18.19 6.38 -22.26
N ALA A 183 19.19 5.54 -21.97
CA ALA A 183 19.01 4.12 -21.70
C ALA A 183 18.25 3.88 -20.39
N LEU A 184 18.51 4.67 -19.33
CA LEU A 184 17.85 4.45 -18.03
C LEU A 184 16.36 4.82 -18.06
N PRO A 185 15.92 6.01 -18.54
CA PRO A 185 14.49 6.26 -18.71
C PRO A 185 13.82 5.29 -19.68
N SER A 186 14.49 4.97 -20.79
CA SER A 186 13.95 4.03 -21.77
C SER A 186 13.77 2.64 -21.17
N SER A 187 14.71 2.16 -20.34
CA SER A 187 14.58 0.86 -19.69
C SER A 187 13.48 0.86 -18.65
N VAL A 188 13.33 1.92 -17.83
CA VAL A 188 12.20 2.05 -16.89
C VAL A 188 10.86 2.01 -17.64
N LEU A 189 10.74 2.74 -18.75
CA LEU A 189 9.54 2.75 -19.57
C LEU A 189 9.27 1.38 -20.21
N VAL A 190 10.30 0.74 -20.78
CA VAL A 190 10.19 -0.60 -21.35
C VAL A 190 9.79 -1.62 -20.30
N THR A 191 10.39 -1.58 -19.10
CA THR A 191 10.02 -2.46 -17.98
C THR A 191 8.58 -2.22 -17.53
N ALA A 192 8.12 -0.97 -17.45
CA ALA A 192 6.73 -0.66 -17.12
C ALA A 192 5.75 -1.17 -18.18
N VAL A 193 6.06 -0.99 -19.46
CA VAL A 193 5.24 -1.48 -20.58
C VAL A 193 5.24 -3.01 -20.63
N ALA A 194 6.41 -3.64 -20.56
CA ALA A 194 6.53 -5.10 -20.54
C ALA A 194 5.84 -5.70 -19.31
N GLY A 195 6.00 -5.10 -18.13
CA GLY A 195 5.27 -5.45 -16.92
C GLY A 195 3.75 -5.41 -17.14
N SER A 196 3.26 -4.31 -17.72
CA SER A 196 1.85 -4.11 -18.05
C SER A 196 1.29 -5.13 -19.04
N LEU A 197 2.10 -5.58 -20.00
CA LEU A 197 1.67 -6.52 -21.03
C LEU A 197 1.80 -7.99 -20.61
N LEU A 198 2.83 -8.34 -19.83
CA LEU A 198 3.17 -9.71 -19.50
C LEU A 198 2.59 -10.19 -18.17
N PHE A 199 2.23 -9.27 -17.26
CA PHE A 199 1.72 -9.60 -15.93
C PHE A 199 0.34 -8.96 -15.69
N PRO A 200 -0.70 -9.34 -16.45
CA PRO A 200 -2.04 -8.75 -16.37
C PRO A 200 -2.78 -8.99 -15.04
N GLN A 201 -2.26 -9.90 -14.20
CA GLN A 201 -2.75 -10.13 -12.84
C GLN A 201 -2.28 -9.03 -11.87
N VAL A 202 -1.14 -8.40 -12.14
CA VAL A 202 -0.54 -7.35 -11.29
C VAL A 202 -0.71 -5.97 -11.91
N PHE A 203 -0.66 -5.87 -13.24
CA PHE A 203 -0.75 -4.62 -13.98
C PHE A 203 -1.94 -4.66 -14.96
N PRO A 204 -3.14 -4.21 -14.53
CA PRO A 204 -4.36 -4.42 -15.29
C PRO A 204 -4.55 -3.46 -16.49
N PHE A 205 -3.56 -2.62 -16.83
CA PHE A 205 -3.68 -1.69 -17.96
C PHE A 205 -3.91 -2.39 -19.31
N GLN A 206 -3.41 -3.62 -19.47
CA GLN A 206 -3.68 -4.43 -20.66
C GLN A 206 -5.17 -4.77 -20.79
N ARG A 207 -5.91 -4.90 -19.67
CA ARG A 207 -7.37 -5.11 -19.67
C ARG A 207 -8.14 -3.91 -20.22
N THR A 208 -7.58 -2.71 -20.12
CA THR A 208 -8.15 -1.51 -20.78
C THR A 208 -7.97 -1.58 -22.29
N LEU A 209 -6.82 -2.07 -22.77
CA LEU A 209 -6.54 -2.21 -24.21
C LEU A 209 -7.35 -3.35 -24.85
N THR A 210 -7.55 -4.46 -24.13
CA THR A 210 -8.36 -5.60 -24.62
C THR A 210 -9.87 -5.39 -24.47
N GLY A 211 -10.29 -4.32 -23.78
CA GLY A 211 -11.69 -4.02 -23.52
C GLY A 211 -12.32 -4.80 -22.37
N GLN A 212 -11.57 -5.68 -21.69
CA GLN A 212 -12.07 -6.49 -20.57
C GLN A 212 -12.57 -5.65 -19.39
N ASN A 213 -11.99 -4.46 -19.15
CA ASN A 213 -12.45 -3.54 -18.11
C ASN A 213 -13.84 -2.94 -18.40
N TRP A 214 -14.36 -3.08 -19.62
CA TRP A 214 -15.66 -2.55 -20.04
C TRP A 214 -16.74 -3.63 -20.17
N THR A 215 -16.43 -4.85 -19.74
CA THR A 215 -17.36 -5.99 -19.77
C THR A 215 -17.52 -6.55 -18.37
N MET A 216 -18.75 -6.88 -17.98
CA MET A 216 -18.96 -7.67 -16.76
C MET A 216 -18.54 -9.11 -17.02
N SER A 217 -17.65 -9.63 -16.17
CA SER A 217 -17.29 -11.04 -16.20
C SER A 217 -18.44 -11.89 -15.66
N GLU A 218 -18.43 -13.18 -16.00
CA GLU A 218 -19.37 -14.15 -15.43
C GLU A 218 -19.31 -14.15 -13.88
N ARG A 219 -18.11 -14.02 -13.31
CA ARG A 219 -17.89 -13.84 -11.88
C ARG A 219 -18.55 -12.59 -11.29
N ALA A 220 -18.53 -11.47 -12.01
CA ALA A 220 -19.18 -10.24 -11.55
C ALA A 220 -20.71 -10.39 -11.56
N LEU A 221 -21.26 -11.06 -12.58
CA LEU A 221 -22.69 -11.39 -12.65
C LEU A 221 -23.11 -12.43 -11.59
N ALA A 222 -22.21 -13.35 -11.22
CA ALA A 222 -22.39 -14.25 -10.09
C ALA A 222 -22.50 -13.49 -8.75
N HIS A 223 -21.58 -12.56 -8.50
CA HIS A 223 -21.64 -11.68 -7.33
C HIS A 223 -22.94 -10.88 -7.28
N GLU A 224 -23.36 -10.29 -8.41
CA GLU A 224 -24.61 -9.53 -8.50
C GLU A 224 -25.83 -10.39 -8.12
N ARG A 225 -25.93 -11.60 -8.70
CA ARG A 225 -27.00 -12.56 -8.34
C ARG A 225 -26.97 -12.94 -6.86
N ALA A 226 -25.79 -13.21 -6.30
CA ALA A 226 -25.62 -13.55 -4.89
C ALA A 226 -26.06 -12.41 -3.97
N VAL A 227 -25.64 -11.18 -4.29
CA VAL A 227 -26.04 -9.97 -3.56
C VAL A 227 -27.54 -9.78 -3.65
N GLU A 228 -28.16 -9.86 -4.83
CA GLU A 228 -29.59 -9.65 -5.07
C GLU A 228 -30.49 -10.60 -4.27
N MET A 229 -30.02 -11.83 -3.98
CA MET A 229 -30.75 -12.79 -3.15
C MET A 229 -30.93 -12.35 -1.69
N ILE A 230 -30.09 -11.42 -1.20
CA ILE A 230 -30.21 -10.92 0.17
C ILE A 230 -31.39 -9.95 0.28
N PRO A 231 -32.32 -10.12 1.24
CA PRO A 231 -33.39 -9.14 1.46
C PRO A 231 -32.86 -7.81 2.01
N ASP A 232 -33.55 -6.71 1.73
CA ASP A 232 -33.26 -5.41 2.35
C ASP A 232 -33.61 -5.41 3.84
N GLY A 233 -32.89 -4.61 4.63
CA GLY A 233 -33.14 -4.38 6.06
C GLY A 233 -32.64 -5.48 7.00
N VAL A 234 -32.02 -6.54 6.49
CA VAL A 234 -31.53 -7.67 7.30
C VAL A 234 -30.10 -7.44 7.81
N CYS A 235 -29.72 -8.21 8.83
CA CYS A 235 -28.32 -8.34 9.23
C CYS A 235 -27.66 -9.50 8.47
N VAL A 236 -26.56 -9.19 7.78
CA VAL A 236 -25.87 -10.12 6.88
C VAL A 236 -24.36 -10.09 7.13
N GLU A 237 -23.73 -11.25 7.12
CA GLU A 237 -22.28 -11.35 7.00
C GLU A 237 -21.92 -11.64 5.55
N ALA A 238 -20.87 -11.03 5.02
CA ALA A 238 -20.48 -11.29 3.64
C ALA A 238 -18.97 -11.22 3.46
N ALA A 239 -18.48 -11.93 2.45
CA ALA A 239 -17.11 -11.79 1.97
C ALA A 239 -16.85 -10.33 1.60
N ASP A 240 -15.62 -9.85 1.82
CA ASP A 240 -15.22 -8.48 1.49
C ASP A 240 -15.48 -8.08 0.02
N THR A 241 -15.50 -9.06 -0.88
CA THR A 241 -15.88 -8.92 -2.29
C THR A 241 -17.36 -8.56 -2.50
N ALA A 242 -18.23 -8.85 -1.54
CA ALA A 242 -19.67 -8.60 -1.59
C ALA A 242 -20.15 -7.51 -0.62
N VAL A 243 -19.46 -7.28 0.51
CA VAL A 243 -19.85 -6.27 1.52
C VAL A 243 -20.18 -4.90 0.93
N PRO A 244 -19.36 -4.29 0.05
CA PRO A 244 -19.61 -2.95 -0.48
C PRO A 244 -20.94 -2.82 -1.24
N HIS A 245 -21.49 -3.93 -1.76
CA HIS A 245 -22.74 -3.95 -2.50
C HIS A 245 -23.99 -4.06 -1.61
N LEU A 246 -23.80 -4.31 -0.31
CA LEU A 246 -24.87 -4.49 0.67
C LEU A 246 -25.04 -3.29 1.62
N VAL A 247 -24.01 -2.44 1.76
CA VAL A 247 -23.95 -1.34 2.75
C VAL A 247 -25.12 -0.35 2.69
N GLN A 248 -25.77 -0.19 1.53
CA GLN A 248 -26.87 0.77 1.36
C GLN A 248 -28.24 0.22 1.76
N ARG A 249 -28.36 -1.10 1.94
CA ARG A 249 -29.66 -1.76 2.07
C ARG A 249 -29.73 -2.74 3.23
N THR A 250 -28.59 -3.15 3.79
CA THR A 250 -28.53 -4.07 4.93
C THR A 250 -27.58 -3.55 6.00
N ARG A 251 -27.68 -4.13 7.19
CA ARG A 251 -26.61 -4.03 8.18
C ARG A 251 -25.61 -5.15 7.94
N VAL A 252 -24.65 -4.86 7.07
CA VAL A 252 -23.62 -5.82 6.66
C VAL A 252 -22.37 -5.72 7.53
N GLY A 253 -21.84 -6.87 7.95
CA GLY A 253 -20.50 -7.02 8.49
C GLY A 253 -19.66 -7.98 7.65
N LEU A 254 -18.34 -7.94 7.85
CA LEU A 254 -17.47 -9.01 7.35
C LEU A 254 -17.75 -10.30 8.12
N LEU A 255 -17.42 -11.45 7.53
CA LEU A 255 -17.62 -12.72 8.20
C LEU A 255 -16.92 -12.75 9.56
N GLY A 256 -17.70 -13.12 10.56
CA GLY A 256 -17.22 -13.21 11.94
C GLY A 256 -17.21 -11.92 12.75
N THR A 257 -17.71 -10.82 12.20
CA THR A 257 -17.72 -9.51 12.88
C THR A 257 -19.10 -9.07 13.37
N THR A 258 -20.16 -9.75 12.95
CA THR A 258 -21.54 -9.41 13.32
C THR A 258 -21.98 -10.22 14.54
N ASP A 259 -22.92 -9.65 15.31
CA ASP A 259 -23.59 -10.34 16.40
C ASP A 259 -24.21 -11.66 15.91
N VAL A 260 -23.70 -12.76 16.46
CA VAL A 260 -24.10 -14.12 16.09
C VAL A 260 -25.55 -14.38 16.42
N ASP A 261 -26.21 -13.62 17.27
CA ASP A 261 -27.64 -13.83 17.54
C ASP A 261 -28.54 -13.18 16.46
N ARG A 262 -27.98 -12.32 15.59
CA ARG A 262 -28.76 -11.47 14.67
C ARG A 262 -28.47 -11.70 13.20
N VAL A 263 -27.35 -12.33 12.87
CA VAL A 263 -27.02 -12.64 11.47
C VAL A 263 -27.99 -13.71 10.93
N SER A 264 -28.74 -13.40 9.87
CA SER A 264 -29.66 -14.36 9.24
C SER A 264 -29.19 -14.83 7.87
N TRP A 265 -28.35 -14.02 7.21
CA TRP A 265 -27.83 -14.29 5.89
C TRP A 265 -26.30 -14.26 5.89
N THR A 266 -25.70 -15.10 5.06
CA THR A 266 -24.26 -15.03 4.79
C THR A 266 -23.93 -15.23 3.30
N ILE A 267 -22.93 -14.50 2.80
CA ILE A 267 -22.32 -14.72 1.47
C ILE A 267 -20.86 -15.11 1.66
N ILE A 268 -20.47 -16.29 1.17
CA ILE A 268 -19.09 -16.78 1.18
C ILE A 268 -18.57 -16.86 -0.25
N ASP A 269 -17.35 -16.37 -0.48
CA ASP A 269 -16.62 -16.52 -1.74
C ASP A 269 -15.52 -17.58 -1.55
N ASP A 270 -15.62 -18.71 -2.24
CA ASP A 270 -14.70 -19.84 -2.07
C ASP A 270 -13.43 -19.77 -2.92
N ARG A 271 -13.32 -18.77 -3.82
CA ARG A 271 -12.17 -18.64 -4.72
C ARG A 271 -11.13 -17.63 -4.24
N VAL A 272 -11.35 -16.99 -3.09
CA VAL A 272 -10.39 -16.11 -2.44
C VAL A 272 -9.62 -16.86 -1.35
N GLU A 273 -8.44 -16.36 -0.99
CA GLU A 273 -7.65 -16.96 0.08
C GLU A 273 -8.25 -16.67 1.46
N GLU A 274 -8.88 -15.51 1.62
CA GLU A 274 -9.44 -14.98 2.87
C GLU A 274 -10.62 -14.02 2.58
N LEU A 275 -11.51 -13.84 3.56
CA LEU A 275 -12.81 -13.16 3.38
C LEU A 275 -12.87 -11.72 3.92
N GLY A 276 -11.72 -11.15 4.28
CA GLY A 276 -11.51 -9.80 4.76
C GLY A 276 -11.67 -9.62 6.27
N GLY A 277 -11.00 -8.60 6.80
CA GLY A 277 -11.09 -8.21 8.22
C GLY A 277 -9.74 -7.93 8.87
N SER A 278 -9.76 -7.84 10.19
CA SER A 278 -8.55 -7.83 11.03
C SER A 278 -8.08 -9.25 11.38
N ASP A 279 -9.00 -10.20 11.46
CA ASP A 279 -8.76 -11.64 11.68
C ASP A 279 -9.62 -12.41 10.67
N PRO A 280 -9.21 -12.46 9.40
CA PRO A 280 -10.07 -12.92 8.34
C PRO A 280 -10.20 -14.44 8.36
N LEU A 281 -11.43 -14.93 8.19
CA LEU A 281 -11.69 -16.36 8.01
C LEU A 281 -11.28 -16.79 6.60
N THR A 282 -10.73 -17.99 6.49
CA THR A 282 -10.62 -18.69 5.20
C THR A 282 -11.99 -19.20 4.75
N PRO A 283 -12.22 -19.43 3.44
CA PRO A 283 -13.51 -19.95 2.97
C PRO A 283 -13.95 -21.28 3.61
N PRO A 284 -13.06 -22.27 3.83
CA PRO A 284 -13.41 -23.49 4.56
C PRO A 284 -13.86 -23.22 6.00
N GLU A 285 -13.14 -22.38 6.74
CA GLU A 285 -13.49 -22.03 8.13
C GLU A 285 -14.84 -21.30 8.20
N ALA A 286 -15.13 -20.45 7.22
CA ALA A 286 -16.41 -19.78 7.12
C ALA A 286 -17.58 -20.74 6.83
N LEU A 287 -17.37 -21.73 5.96
CA LEU A 287 -18.37 -22.76 5.67
C LEU A 287 -18.62 -23.65 6.89
N ASP A 288 -17.56 -24.07 7.58
CA ASP A 288 -17.66 -24.85 8.81
C ASP A 288 -18.41 -24.09 9.90
N ARG A 289 -18.05 -22.81 10.12
CA ARG A 289 -18.77 -21.92 11.05
C ARG A 289 -20.24 -21.77 10.66
N ALA A 290 -20.54 -21.60 9.38
CA ALA A 290 -21.92 -21.46 8.92
C ALA A 290 -22.73 -22.73 9.23
N ALA A 291 -22.13 -23.91 9.04
CA ALA A 291 -22.75 -25.19 9.39
C ALA A 291 -22.99 -25.31 10.91
N GLU A 292 -22.01 -24.92 11.74
CA GLU A 292 -22.14 -24.90 13.21
C GLU A 292 -23.27 -23.97 13.69
N LEU A 293 -23.45 -22.85 12.99
CA LEU A 293 -24.47 -21.84 13.29
C LEU A 293 -25.85 -22.16 12.70
N GLY A 294 -26.00 -23.31 12.03
CA GLY A 294 -27.27 -23.78 11.47
C GLY A 294 -27.69 -23.10 10.17
N PHE A 295 -26.75 -22.55 9.40
CA PHE A 295 -27.04 -21.99 8.08
C PHE A 295 -27.29 -23.09 7.04
N GLU A 296 -28.32 -22.87 6.23
CA GLU A 296 -28.63 -23.73 5.09
C GLU A 296 -28.23 -23.04 3.80
N VAL A 297 -27.63 -23.80 2.88
CA VAL A 297 -27.29 -23.30 1.54
C VAL A 297 -28.56 -23.01 0.76
N ARG A 298 -28.73 -21.75 0.35
CA ARG A 298 -29.81 -21.31 -0.55
C ARG A 298 -29.38 -21.33 -2.00
N SER A 299 -28.13 -20.95 -2.25
CA SER A 299 -27.51 -21.08 -3.56
C SER A 299 -26.02 -21.32 -3.43
N ALA A 300 -25.49 -22.14 -4.32
CA ALA A 300 -24.07 -22.22 -4.62
C ALA A 300 -23.95 -22.20 -6.13
N ASP A 301 -23.07 -21.36 -6.67
CA ASP A 301 -22.83 -21.31 -8.11
C ASP A 301 -21.44 -21.82 -8.49
N ASP A 302 -21.27 -22.10 -9.77
CA ASP A 302 -20.00 -22.61 -10.31
C ASP A 302 -18.87 -21.58 -10.21
N GLU A 303 -19.21 -20.31 -9.95
CA GLU A 303 -18.26 -19.22 -9.73
C GLU A 303 -17.78 -19.13 -8.27
N GLY A 304 -18.23 -20.02 -7.39
CA GLY A 304 -17.74 -20.13 -6.03
C GLY A 304 -18.45 -19.21 -5.04
N LEU A 305 -19.60 -18.66 -5.39
CA LEU A 305 -20.39 -17.81 -4.51
C LEU A 305 -21.47 -18.64 -3.83
N TRP A 306 -21.40 -18.66 -2.50
CA TRP A 306 -22.33 -19.38 -1.64
C TRP A 306 -23.20 -18.38 -0.89
N VAL A 307 -24.52 -18.49 -1.03
CA VAL A 307 -25.48 -17.74 -0.23
C VAL A 307 -26.17 -18.70 0.70
N LEU A 308 -26.05 -18.44 2.00
CA LEU A 308 -26.66 -19.25 3.03
C LEU A 308 -27.61 -18.41 3.88
N HIS A 309 -28.65 -19.07 4.40
CA HIS A 309 -29.65 -18.46 5.25
C HIS A 309 -30.00 -19.40 6.40
N ARG A 310 -30.20 -18.82 7.58
CA ARG A 310 -30.83 -19.48 8.71
C ARG A 310 -32.00 -18.67 9.21
N GLU A 311 -33.01 -19.38 9.69
CA GLU A 311 -34.14 -18.75 10.35
C GLU A 311 -33.73 -18.28 11.75
N LEU A 312 -34.10 -17.04 12.07
CA LEU A 312 -33.97 -16.51 13.42
C LEU A 312 -35.29 -16.73 14.18
N PRO A 313 -35.25 -16.89 15.52
CA PRO A 313 -36.45 -16.85 16.34
C PRO A 313 -37.27 -15.58 16.09
N ASP A 314 -38.61 -15.66 16.15
CA ASP A 314 -39.53 -14.54 15.88
C ASP A 314 -39.19 -13.26 16.67
N GLU A 315 -38.68 -13.40 17.90
CA GLU A 315 -38.26 -12.29 18.78
C GLU A 315 -37.05 -11.49 18.23
N LEU A 316 -36.24 -12.12 17.37
CA LEU A 316 -35.03 -11.56 16.77
C LEU A 316 -35.23 -11.23 15.27
N ALA A 317 -36.25 -11.81 14.62
CA ALA A 317 -36.54 -11.62 13.20
C ALA A 317 -37.02 -10.20 12.85
N ASP A 318 -37.78 -9.55 13.74
CA ASP A 318 -38.37 -8.22 13.54
C ASP A 318 -37.53 -7.07 14.14
N GLN A 319 -36.19 -7.22 14.19
CA GLN A 319 -35.34 -6.24 14.86
C GLN A 319 -35.14 -4.95 14.06
N PRO A 320 -35.57 -3.78 14.57
CA PRO A 320 -35.42 -2.51 13.88
C PRO A 320 -33.96 -2.11 13.71
N GLN A 321 -33.03 -2.61 14.51
CA GLN A 321 -31.61 -2.20 14.48
C GLN A 321 -30.85 -2.61 13.20
N CYS A 322 -31.31 -3.61 12.45
CA CYS A 322 -30.71 -3.99 11.17
C CYS A 322 -31.14 -3.04 10.04
N GLY A 323 -32.36 -2.48 10.10
CA GLY A 323 -32.87 -1.50 9.13
C GLY A 323 -32.67 -0.02 9.53
N GLU A 324 -32.71 0.30 10.83
CA GLU A 324 -32.65 1.68 11.36
C GLU A 324 -31.34 2.40 11.04
N TYR A 325 -30.23 1.68 10.88
CA TYR A 325 -28.95 2.26 10.46
C TYR A 325 -29.06 3.03 9.13
N LEU A 326 -29.95 2.59 8.23
CA LEU A 326 -30.17 3.22 6.92
C LEU A 326 -30.97 4.53 7.00
N SER A 327 -31.58 4.81 8.16
CA SER A 327 -32.43 5.99 8.39
C SER A 327 -31.73 7.16 9.10
N ARG A 328 -30.44 7.01 9.42
CA ARG A 328 -29.60 8.03 10.07
C ARG A 328 -28.74 8.78 9.06
#